data_AF-A0A231V389-F1
#
_entry.id   AF-A0A231V389-F1
#
_cell.length_a   1.000
_cell.length_b   1.000
_cell.length_c   1.000
_cell.angle_alpha   90.00
_cell.angle_beta   90.00
_cell.angle_gamma   90.00
#
_symmetry.space_group_name_H-M   'P 1'
#
loop_
_entity.id
_entity.type
_entity.pdbx_description
1 polymer ?
#
loop_
_entity_poly.entity_id
_entity_poly.type
_entity_poly.pdbx_seq_one_letter_code
_entity_poly.pdbx_strand_id
1 'polypeptide(L)'
;MKLGLAGIFLIALAAPASAYMSGEGHEYRLTCNANGYSLKSVNPVGRFIGHGAGTQIKSERETLALGRSCDAHVKAFGYGEWCWANGGFFATFPGGKIEFPRQELFCEPEPEYELNCRC
;
A
#
# COMPACT_ATOMS: atom_id res chain seq x y z
N MET A 1 5.90 -45.38 31.17
CA MET A 1 6.60 -44.29 30.45
C MET A 1 5.54 -43.35 29.87
N LYS A 2 5.52 -42.08 30.27
CA LYS A 2 4.63 -41.06 29.70
C LYS A 2 5.41 -40.34 28.59
N LEU A 3 4.99 -40.54 27.33
CA LEU A 3 5.52 -39.79 26.19
C LEU A 3 4.82 -38.43 26.17
N GLY A 4 5.55 -37.36 26.48
CA GLY A 4 5.06 -35.98 26.40
C GLY A 4 5.06 -35.51 24.95
N LEU A 5 3.91 -35.08 24.45
CA LEU A 5 3.74 -34.46 23.15
C LEU A 5 4.31 -33.03 23.22
N ALA A 6 5.50 -32.79 22.66
CA ALA A 6 6.06 -31.45 22.54
C ALA A 6 5.41 -30.74 21.34
N GLY A 7 4.50 -29.80 21.61
CA GLY A 7 3.89 -28.95 20.59
C GLY A 7 4.87 -27.87 20.10
N ILE A 8 5.20 -27.89 18.81
CA ILE A 8 5.99 -26.84 18.16
C ILE A 8 5.08 -25.62 17.97
N PHE A 9 5.32 -24.55 18.73
CA PHE A 9 4.71 -23.25 18.49
C PHE A 9 5.47 -22.55 17.36
N LEU A 10 4.83 -22.42 16.19
CA LEU A 10 5.31 -21.55 15.12
C LEU A 10 5.06 -20.09 15.52
N ILE A 11 6.10 -19.40 15.94
CA ILE A 11 6.07 -17.95 16.16
C ILE A 11 6.22 -17.28 14.79
N ALA A 12 5.15 -16.66 14.29
CA ALA A 12 5.21 -15.82 13.10
C ALA A 12 5.91 -14.50 13.46
N LEU A 13 7.13 -14.30 12.96
CA LEU A 13 7.85 -13.03 13.05
C LEU A 13 7.21 -12.03 12.09
N ALA A 14 6.55 -10.99 12.63
CA ALA A 14 6.10 -9.87 11.83
C ALA A 14 7.33 -9.06 11.38
N ALA A 15 7.54 -8.97 10.06
CA ALA A 15 8.60 -8.13 9.50
C ALA A 15 8.33 -6.64 9.86
N PRO A 16 9.39 -5.84 10.13
CA PRO A 16 9.23 -4.42 10.40
C PRO A 16 8.63 -3.71 9.18
N ALA A 17 7.51 -3.01 9.38
CA ALA A 17 6.91 -2.18 8.35
C ALA A 17 7.64 -0.84 8.28
N SER A 18 8.18 -0.50 7.11
CA SER A 18 8.76 0.82 6.84
C SER A 18 7.67 1.89 6.81
N ALA A 19 7.98 3.07 7.36
CA ALA A 19 7.10 4.22 7.37
C ALA A 19 7.26 5.04 6.09
N TYR A 20 6.15 5.42 5.47
CA TYR A 20 6.07 6.20 4.25
C TYR A 20 5.17 7.42 4.45
N MET A 21 5.54 8.58 3.93
CA MET A 21 4.77 9.81 4.02
C MET A 21 4.24 10.20 2.64
N SER A 22 2.92 10.27 2.48
CA SER A 22 2.35 10.80 1.23
C SER A 22 2.62 12.31 1.10
N GLY A 23 2.52 12.84 -0.12
CA GLY A 23 2.61 14.28 -0.40
C GLY A 23 1.54 15.11 0.32
N GLU A 24 0.42 14.48 0.70
CA GLU A 24 -0.65 15.08 1.51
C GLU A 24 -0.39 15.01 3.03
N GLY A 25 0.75 14.46 3.45
CA GLY A 25 1.13 14.38 4.87
C GLY A 25 0.53 13.21 5.65
N HIS A 26 -0.05 12.22 4.97
CA HIS A 26 -0.51 10.99 5.62
C HIS A 26 0.62 9.95 5.70
N GLU A 27 0.81 9.38 6.89
CA GLU A 27 1.76 8.30 7.13
C GLU A 27 1.14 6.94 6.78
N TYR A 28 1.93 6.07 6.15
CA TYR A 28 1.60 4.71 5.75
C TYR A 28 2.65 3.73 6.25
N ARG A 29 2.21 2.50 6.50
CA ARG A 29 3.07 1.36 6.76
C ARG A 29 3.06 0.44 5.56
N LEU A 30 4.24 0.10 5.07
CA LEU A 30 4.39 -0.84 3.96
C LEU A 30 4.41 -2.28 4.48
N THR A 31 3.65 -3.15 3.82
CA THR A 31 3.81 -4.60 3.87
C THR A 31 3.86 -5.15 2.46
N CYS A 32 4.51 -6.29 2.28
CA CYS A 32 4.73 -6.89 0.97
C CYS A 32 4.25 -8.33 0.97
N ASN A 33 3.78 -8.80 -0.17
CA ASN A 33 3.44 -10.20 -0.39
C ASN A 33 3.69 -10.57 -1.87
N ALA A 34 3.34 -11.79 -2.25
CA ALA A 34 3.54 -12.31 -3.60
C ALA A 34 2.87 -11.47 -4.72
N ASN A 35 1.90 -10.62 -4.38
CA ASN A 35 1.16 -9.79 -5.32
C ASN A 35 1.72 -8.37 -5.47
N GLY A 36 2.66 -7.94 -4.61
CA GLY A 36 3.26 -6.61 -4.65
C GLY A 36 3.29 -5.89 -3.29
N TYR A 37 3.10 -4.57 -3.32
CA TYR A 37 3.16 -3.70 -2.15
C TYR A 37 1.77 -3.36 -1.61
N SER A 38 1.66 -3.18 -0.30
CA SER A 38 0.45 -2.73 0.39
C SER A 38 0.83 -1.66 1.39
N LEU A 39 0.44 -0.41 1.11
CA LEU A 39 0.63 0.72 2.01
C LEU A 39 -0.67 0.97 2.78
N LYS A 40 -0.64 0.76 4.09
CA LYS A 40 -1.79 0.99 4.97
C LYS A 40 -1.61 2.29 5.76
N SER A 41 -2.58 3.20 5.69
CA SER A 41 -2.49 4.45 6.42
C SER A 41 -2.51 4.21 7.94
N VAL A 42 -1.66 4.93 8.68
CA VAL A 42 -1.59 4.83 10.14
C VAL A 42 -2.85 5.44 10.76
N ASN A 43 -3.26 6.60 10.25
CA ASN A 43 -4.44 7.35 10.65
C ASN A 43 -5.52 7.31 9.55
N PRO A 44 -6.80 7.55 9.90
CA PRO A 44 -7.85 7.73 8.90
C PRO A 44 -7.51 8.87 7.92
N VAL A 45 -7.76 8.63 6.64
CA VAL A 45 -7.60 9.61 5.57
C VAL A 45 -8.98 10.04 5.12
N GLY A 46 -9.22 11.36 5.09
CA GLY A 46 -10.47 11.93 4.59
C GLY A 46 -10.45 11.98 3.07
N ARG A 47 -11.40 11.30 2.42
CA ARG A 47 -11.56 11.30 0.97
C ARG A 47 -12.93 11.84 0.59
N PHE A 48 -12.98 12.67 -0.45
CA PHE A 48 -14.25 13.02 -1.09
C PHE A 48 -14.72 11.84 -1.94
N ILE A 49 -15.93 11.36 -1.68
CA ILE A 49 -16.57 10.26 -2.42
C ILE A 49 -17.91 10.73 -2.97
N GLY A 50 -18.31 10.18 -4.12
CA GLY A 50 -19.53 10.58 -4.82
C GLY A 50 -19.31 11.72 -5.81
N HIS A 51 -20.39 12.16 -6.46
CA HIS A 51 -20.34 13.14 -7.55
C HIS A 51 -21.39 14.25 -7.34
N GLY A 52 -21.02 15.49 -7.67
CA GLY A 52 -21.92 16.64 -7.62
C GLY A 52 -22.48 16.90 -6.22
N ALA A 53 -23.79 17.15 -6.12
CA ALA A 53 -24.47 17.40 -4.85
C ALA A 53 -24.44 16.19 -3.88
N GLY A 54 -24.08 15.00 -4.37
CA GLY A 54 -23.94 13.78 -3.57
C GLY A 54 -22.53 13.56 -3.00
N THR A 55 -21.61 14.52 -3.16
CA THR A 55 -20.26 14.39 -2.62
C THR A 55 -20.25 14.44 -1.10
N GLN A 56 -19.58 13.46 -0.48
CA GLN A 56 -19.42 13.34 0.96
C GLN A 56 -17.95 13.17 1.33
N ILE A 57 -17.57 13.59 2.53
CA ILE A 57 -16.26 13.26 3.09
C ILE A 57 -16.40 11.97 3.88
N LYS A 58 -15.57 10.98 3.54
CA LYS A 58 -15.45 9.75 4.31
C LYS A 58 -14.03 9.62 4.84
N SER A 59 -13.91 9.47 6.15
CA SER A 59 -12.63 9.28 6.82
C SER A 59 -12.49 7.83 7.27
N GLU A 60 -11.63 7.06 6.62
CA GLU A 60 -11.32 5.68 6.98
C GLU A 60 -9.82 5.42 6.86
N ARG A 61 -9.29 4.39 7.55
CA ARG A 61 -7.93 3.93 7.25
C ARG A 61 -7.96 3.28 5.88
N GLU A 62 -7.15 3.78 4.96
CA GLU A 62 -7.08 3.24 3.62
C GLU A 62 -5.90 2.28 3.46
N THR A 63 -6.02 1.41 2.46
CA THR A 63 -4.94 0.51 2.05
C THR A 63 -4.79 0.68 0.56
N LEU A 64 -3.64 1.21 0.17
CA LEU A 64 -3.21 1.37 -1.21
C LEU A 64 -2.44 0.10 -1.60
N ALA A 65 -3.03 -0.69 -2.48
CA ALA A 65 -2.39 -1.85 -3.09
C ALA A 65 -1.70 -1.42 -4.39
N LEU A 66 -0.45 -1.85 -4.55
CA LEU A 66 0.36 -1.64 -5.76
C LEU A 66 0.81 -3.01 -6.28
N GLY A 67 0.14 -3.47 -7.32
CA GLY A 67 0.30 -4.80 -7.90
C GLY A 67 1.52 -4.92 -8.80
N ARG A 68 1.98 -6.16 -9.01
CA ARG A 68 3.17 -6.46 -9.85
C ARG A 68 2.97 -6.12 -11.33
N SER A 69 1.73 -6.05 -11.80
CA SER A 69 1.33 -5.63 -13.15
C SER A 69 1.17 -4.12 -13.29
N CYS A 70 1.70 -3.33 -12.33
CA CYS A 70 1.56 -1.88 -12.28
C CYS A 70 0.12 -1.38 -12.05
N ASP A 71 -0.80 -2.27 -11.69
CA ASP A 71 -2.16 -1.95 -11.26
C ASP A 71 -2.16 -1.41 -9.83
N ALA A 72 -3.00 -0.42 -9.56
CA ALA A 72 -3.18 0.15 -8.24
C ALA A 72 -4.64 0.01 -7.80
N HIS A 73 -4.87 -0.13 -6.50
CA HIS A 73 -6.21 -0.09 -5.95
C HIS A 73 -6.25 0.60 -4.59
N VAL A 74 -7.22 1.49 -4.42
CA VAL A 74 -7.62 2.03 -3.11
C VAL A 74 -9.13 2.18 -3.07
N LYS A 75 -9.77 1.78 -1.97
CA LYS A 75 -11.23 1.72 -1.85
C LYS A 75 -11.94 3.04 -2.23
N ALA A 76 -11.34 4.18 -1.92
CA ALA A 76 -11.91 5.49 -2.20
C ALA A 76 -11.97 5.82 -3.70
N PHE A 77 -11.01 5.34 -4.48
CA PHE A 77 -10.86 5.70 -5.91
C PHE A 77 -11.05 4.52 -6.87
N GLY A 78 -11.14 3.29 -6.36
CA GLY A 78 -11.21 2.08 -7.16
C GLY A 78 -9.84 1.69 -7.72
N TYR A 79 -9.83 1.21 -8.97
CA TYR A 79 -8.63 0.78 -9.68
C TYR A 79 -7.96 1.95 -10.40
N GLY A 80 -6.65 1.84 -10.54
CA GLY A 80 -5.79 2.79 -11.23
C GLY A 80 -4.47 2.13 -11.62
N GLU A 81 -3.46 2.94 -11.85
CA GLU A 81 -2.11 2.49 -12.22
C GLU A 81 -1.09 3.15 -11.29
N TRP A 82 0.04 2.48 -11.05
CA TRP A 82 1.15 3.06 -10.30
C TRP A 82 2.46 2.92 -11.04
N CYS A 83 3.36 3.84 -10.76
CA CYS A 83 4.71 3.81 -11.26
C CYS A 83 5.67 4.48 -10.29
N TRP A 84 6.93 4.06 -10.37
CA TRP A 84 8.09 4.82 -9.98
C TRP A 84 8.35 5.96 -10.94
N ALA A 85 8.80 7.08 -10.40
CA ALA A 85 9.29 8.22 -11.16
C ALA A 85 10.62 8.69 -10.54
N ASN A 86 11.36 9.51 -11.29
CA ASN A 86 12.56 10.15 -10.76
C ASN A 86 12.21 11.02 -9.54
N GLY A 87 12.49 10.49 -8.35
CA GLY A 87 12.21 11.15 -7.08
C GLY A 87 10.94 10.71 -6.37
N GLY A 88 10.45 9.48 -6.58
CA GLY A 88 9.40 8.88 -5.74
C GLY A 88 8.58 7.82 -6.47
N PHE A 89 7.42 7.50 -5.93
CA PHE A 89 6.41 6.71 -6.60
C PHE A 89 5.02 7.32 -6.38
N PHE A 90 4.08 6.98 -7.26
CA PHE A 90 2.70 7.42 -7.11
C PHE A 90 1.73 6.43 -7.76
N ALA A 91 0.47 6.51 -7.31
CA ALA A 91 -0.65 5.84 -7.93
C ALA A 91 -1.66 6.88 -8.44
N THR A 92 -2.10 6.71 -9.68
CA THR A 92 -3.09 7.56 -10.34
C THR A 92 -4.38 6.79 -10.55
N PHE A 93 -5.49 7.41 -10.20
CA PHE A 93 -6.84 6.87 -10.30
C PHE A 93 -7.75 7.87 -11.02
N PRO A 94 -8.90 7.45 -11.55
CA PRO A 94 -9.91 8.38 -12.09
C PRO A 94 -10.35 9.44 -11.07
N GLY A 95 -10.38 9.08 -9.78
CA GLY A 95 -10.82 9.94 -8.68
C GLY A 95 -9.73 10.76 -7.98
N GLY A 96 -8.45 10.59 -8.34
CA GLY A 96 -7.36 11.30 -7.66
C GLY A 96 -5.99 10.65 -7.84
N LYS A 97 -5.00 11.21 -7.14
CA LYS A 97 -3.61 10.75 -7.16
C LYS A 97 -3.09 10.66 -5.73
N ILE A 98 -2.33 9.60 -5.43
CA ILE A 98 -1.63 9.44 -4.15
C ILE A 98 -0.14 9.36 -4.47
N GLU A 99 0.63 10.30 -3.93
CA GLU A 99 2.06 10.45 -4.25
C GLU A 99 2.92 10.28 -3.00
N PHE A 100 4.10 9.69 -3.18
CA PHE A 100 5.11 9.50 -2.15
C PHE A 100 6.43 10.11 -2.63
N PRO A 101 6.59 11.43 -2.50
CA PRO A 101 7.76 12.13 -3.01
C PRO A 101 9.02 11.72 -2.22
N ARG A 102 10.12 11.60 -2.95
CA ARG A 102 11.49 11.29 -2.49
C ARG A 102 11.62 9.99 -1.71
N GLN A 103 10.74 9.02 -1.94
CA GLN A 103 10.71 7.74 -1.22
C GLN A 103 10.75 6.58 -2.19
N GLU A 104 11.38 5.49 -1.75
CA GLU A 104 11.60 4.28 -2.53
C GLU A 104 10.87 3.09 -1.88
N LEU A 105 10.19 2.29 -2.68
CA LEU A 105 9.52 1.09 -2.19
C LEU A 105 10.58 0.00 -1.99
N PHE A 106 10.61 -0.59 -0.79
CA PHE A 106 11.59 -1.61 -0.47
C PHE A 106 10.96 -2.77 0.30
N CYS A 107 11.24 -3.99 -0.17
CA CYS A 107 10.91 -5.24 0.52
C CYS A 107 12.08 -6.20 0.38
N GLU A 108 12.20 -7.13 1.32
CA GLU A 108 13.18 -8.22 1.25
C GLU A 108 12.46 -9.58 1.32
N PRO A 109 12.68 -10.48 0.33
CA PRO A 109 13.39 -10.23 -0.93
C PRO A 109 12.64 -9.20 -1.80
N GLU A 110 13.38 -8.51 -2.68
CA GLU A 110 12.78 -7.55 -3.61
C GLU A 110 11.84 -8.31 -4.57
N PRO A 111 10.56 -7.89 -4.72
CA PRO A 111 9.65 -8.59 -5.59
C PRO A 111 10.07 -8.41 -7.05
N GLU A 112 9.99 -9.47 -7.86
CA GLU A 112 10.23 -9.35 -9.30
C GLU A 112 9.00 -8.70 -9.97
N TYR A 113 9.11 -7.46 -10.42
CA TYR A 113 8.02 -6.80 -11.16
C TYR A 113 8.04 -7.23 -12.63
N GLU A 114 6.92 -7.75 -13.13
CA GLU A 114 6.81 -8.27 -14.50
C GLU A 114 7.07 -7.17 -15.55
N LEU A 115 6.83 -5.92 -15.15
CA LEU A 115 7.07 -4.72 -15.91
C LEU A 115 7.75 -3.74 -14.94
N ASN A 116 8.89 -3.18 -15.34
CA ASN A 116 9.51 -2.08 -14.59
C ASN A 116 8.52 -0.92 -14.49
N CYS A 117 7.66 -0.87 -13.45
CA CYS A 117 6.56 0.09 -13.30
C CYS A 117 7.11 1.51 -13.25
N ARG A 118 7.42 2.09 -14.40
CA ARG A 118 8.14 3.35 -14.54
C ARG A 118 7.33 4.31 -15.38
N CYS A 119 7.31 5.54 -14.90
CA CYS A 119 7.06 6.74 -15.65
C CYS A 119 8.42 7.41 -15.95
#